data_AF-A0A923TPZ5-F1
#
_entry.id   AF-A0A923TPZ5-F1
#
_cell.length_a   1.000
_cell.length_b   1.000
_cell.length_c   1.000
_cell.angle_alpha   90.00
_cell.angle_beta   90.00
_cell.angle_gamma   90.00
#
_symmetry.space_group_name_H-M   'P 1'
#
loop_
_entity.id
_entity.type
_entity.pdbx_description
1 polymer ?
#
loop_
_entity_poly.entity_id
_entity_poly.type
_entity_poly.pdbx_seq_one_letter_code
_entity_poly.pdbx_strand_id
1 'polypeptide(L)'
;MNWIALDWGILGPAFIAGLLVLATHVPLGMQVLDRGIVFIDLAIAQIAGLGVIAADSLGLPEGGWAVQVSAVVAALLGAWLLTWTEKKAPKQQEALIGVMFILAACAGILLLSGYPHGGEHLKDLLVGQILWVHASQLMWLAGVTALLLLGLWQGWVKRLGRFGFYAVFALAV
;
A
#
# COMPACT_ATOMS: atom_id res chain seq x y z
N MET A 1 -35.05 9.48 -6.38
CA MET A 1 -33.72 8.89 -6.66
C MET A 1 -33.72 8.37 -8.09
N ASN A 2 -32.84 8.89 -8.96
CA ASN A 2 -32.73 8.44 -10.34
C ASN A 2 -31.94 7.12 -10.38
N TRP A 3 -32.64 5.99 -10.33
CA TRP A 3 -32.05 4.65 -10.42
C TRP A 3 -31.30 4.39 -11.73
N ILE A 4 -31.55 5.20 -12.76
CA ILE A 4 -30.87 5.17 -14.08
C ILE A 4 -29.42 5.69 -14.00
N ALA A 5 -29.08 6.50 -12.99
CA ALA A 5 -27.71 6.99 -12.79
C ALA A 5 -26.80 6.00 -12.05
N LEU A 6 -27.36 4.90 -11.51
CA LEU A 6 -26.58 3.81 -10.92
C LEU A 6 -26.19 2.81 -12.01
N ASP A 7 -24.99 2.97 -12.55
CA ASP A 7 -24.38 1.95 -13.39
C ASP A 7 -23.81 0.83 -12.51
N TRP A 8 -24.56 -0.26 -12.37
CA TRP A 8 -24.15 -1.44 -11.61
C TRP A 8 -22.91 -2.14 -12.19
N GLY A 9 -22.59 -1.93 -13.47
CA GLY A 9 -21.37 -2.45 -14.09
C GLY A 9 -20.10 -1.80 -13.54
N ILE A 10 -20.22 -0.58 -13.02
CA ILE A 10 -19.11 0.17 -12.41
C ILE A 10 -19.16 0.05 -10.88
N LEU A 11 -20.34 0.23 -10.29
CA LEU A 11 -20.50 0.27 -8.84
C LEU A 11 -20.36 -1.12 -8.20
N GLY A 12 -20.79 -2.19 -8.87
CA GLY A 12 -20.69 -3.55 -8.36
C GLY A 12 -19.24 -3.99 -8.11
N PRO A 13 -18.36 -3.97 -9.12
CA PRO A 13 -16.95 -4.32 -8.96
C PRO A 13 -16.22 -3.43 -7.94
N ALA A 14 -16.47 -2.12 -7.95
CA ALA A 14 -15.88 -1.19 -6.99
C ALA A 14 -16.31 -1.50 -5.54
N PHE A 15 -17.59 -1.86 -5.33
CA PHE A 15 -18.10 -2.27 -4.02
C PHE A 15 -17.44 -3.57 -3.53
N ILE A 16 -17.29 -4.57 -4.41
CA ILE A 16 -16.61 -5.82 -4.06
C ILE A 16 -15.14 -5.56 -3.75
N ALA A 17 -14.44 -4.75 -4.55
CA ALA A 17 -13.06 -4.35 -4.27
C ALA A 17 -12.94 -3.68 -2.89
N GLY A 18 -13.87 -2.78 -2.56
CA GLY A 18 -13.92 -2.13 -1.25
C GLY A 18 -14.09 -3.14 -0.10
N LEU A 19 -15.00 -4.11 -0.25
CA LEU A 19 -15.17 -5.17 0.75
C LEU A 19 -13.91 -6.04 0.92
N LEU A 20 -13.23 -6.37 -0.17
CA LEU A 20 -11.98 -7.15 -0.14
C LEU A 20 -10.86 -6.39 0.57
N VAL A 21 -10.72 -5.09 0.29
CA VAL A 21 -9.75 -4.21 0.96
C VAL A 21 -10.07 -4.07 2.44
N LEU A 22 -11.34 -3.82 2.81
CA LEU A 22 -11.77 -3.72 4.21
C LEU A 22 -11.51 -5.02 4.98
N ALA A 23 -11.69 -6.18 4.35
CA ALA A 23 -11.47 -7.47 4.99
C ALA A 23 -10.03 -7.65 5.50
N THR A 24 -9.03 -7.09 4.82
CA THR A 24 -7.62 -7.12 5.27
C THR A 24 -7.26 -5.91 6.13
N HIS A 25 -7.69 -4.72 5.76
CA HIS A 25 -7.26 -3.47 6.38
C HIS A 25 -7.88 -3.25 7.76
N VAL A 26 -9.11 -3.70 8.02
CA VAL A 26 -9.73 -3.54 9.35
C VAL A 26 -9.01 -4.39 10.42
N PRO A 27 -8.78 -5.71 10.23
CA PRO A 27 -8.02 -6.51 11.19
C PRO A 27 -6.58 -6.05 11.39
N LEU A 28 -5.93 -5.61 10.33
CA LEU A 28 -4.57 -5.09 10.38
C LEU A 28 -4.52 -3.72 11.07
N GLY A 29 -5.46 -2.83 10.76
CA GLY A 29 -5.60 -1.51 11.37
C GLY A 29 -5.85 -1.58 12.87
N MET A 30 -6.64 -2.55 13.35
CA MET A 30 -6.78 -2.78 14.80
C MET A 30 -5.42 -3.09 15.45
N GLN A 31 -4.58 -3.91 14.83
CA GLN A 31 -3.23 -4.20 15.34
C GLN A 31 -2.29 -2.98 15.27
N VAL A 32 -2.47 -2.10 14.27
CA VAL A 32 -1.74 -0.83 14.16
C VAL A 32 -2.09 0.08 15.35
N LEU A 33 -3.37 0.17 15.71
CA LEU A 33 -3.84 0.95 16.86
C LEU A 33 -3.31 0.36 18.18
N ASP A 34 -3.37 -0.96 18.35
CA ASP A 34 -2.85 -1.65 19.54
C ASP A 34 -1.34 -1.42 19.76
N ARG A 35 -0.60 -1.15 18.67
CA ARG A 35 0.84 -0.89 18.68
C ARG A 35 1.20 0.61 18.76
N GLY A 36 0.22 1.50 18.69
CA GLY A 36 0.43 2.96 18.72
C GLY A 36 1.23 3.50 17.53
N ILE A 37 1.06 2.90 16.33
CA ILE A 37 1.80 3.28 15.11
C ILE A 37 0.85 3.73 14.00
N VAL A 38 -0.05 4.67 14.31
CA VAL A 38 -1.22 5.02 13.47
C VAL A 38 -0.84 5.42 12.03
N PHE A 39 0.28 6.14 11.85
CA PHE A 39 0.72 6.64 10.54
C PHE A 39 1.47 5.62 9.66
N ILE A 40 1.65 4.39 10.12
CA ILE A 40 2.43 3.38 9.39
C ILE A 40 1.88 3.10 7.99
N ASP A 41 0.56 3.11 7.84
CA ASP A 41 -0.16 2.90 6.59
C ASP A 41 0.32 3.89 5.52
N LEU A 42 0.14 5.17 5.82
CA LEU A 42 0.53 6.27 4.96
C LEU A 42 2.03 6.24 4.61
N ALA A 43 2.90 5.92 5.56
CA ALA A 43 4.34 5.85 5.33
C ALA A 43 4.72 4.71 4.37
N ILE A 44 4.16 3.52 4.54
CA ILE A 44 4.46 2.38 3.69
C ILE A 44 3.89 2.59 2.29
N ALA A 45 2.65 3.07 2.17
CA ALA A 45 2.06 3.43 0.89
C ALA A 45 2.92 4.44 0.12
N GLN A 46 3.45 5.46 0.82
CA GLN A 46 4.34 6.46 0.21
C GLN A 46 5.68 5.86 -0.26
N ILE A 47 6.28 4.95 0.51
CA ILE A 47 7.50 4.25 0.11
C ILE A 47 7.25 3.33 -1.09
N ALA A 48 6.11 2.63 -1.11
CA ALA A 48 5.69 1.82 -2.26
C ALA A 48 5.52 2.69 -3.52
N GLY A 49 4.83 3.83 -3.38
CA GLY A 49 4.68 4.82 -4.45
C GLY A 49 6.02 5.38 -4.94
N LEU A 50 6.97 5.63 -4.04
CA LEU A 50 8.34 6.00 -4.42
C LEU A 50 9.01 4.89 -5.27
N GLY A 51 8.78 3.61 -4.94
CA GLY A 51 9.25 2.47 -5.73
C GLY A 51 8.64 2.42 -7.13
N VAL A 52 7.36 2.79 -7.28
CA VAL A 52 6.70 2.94 -8.59
C VAL A 52 7.35 4.05 -9.40
N ILE A 53 7.50 5.24 -8.80
CA ILE A 53 8.12 6.41 -9.44
C ILE A 53 9.57 6.11 -9.84
N ALA A 54 10.32 5.42 -8.98
CA ALA A 54 11.70 5.03 -9.28
C ALA A 54 11.76 4.04 -10.46
N ALA A 55 10.87 3.05 -10.51
CA ALA A 55 10.78 2.10 -11.63
C ALA A 55 10.45 2.81 -12.95
N ASP A 56 9.50 3.72 -12.92
CA ASP A 56 9.13 4.55 -14.06
C ASP A 56 10.30 5.42 -14.53
N SER A 57 11.02 6.06 -13.60
CA SER A 57 12.21 6.86 -13.92
C SER A 57 13.37 6.07 -14.53
N LEU A 58 13.39 4.74 -14.36
CA LEU A 58 14.35 3.83 -14.97
C LEU A 58 13.90 3.34 -16.37
N GLY A 59 12.75 3.80 -16.87
CA GLY A 59 12.20 3.43 -18.17
C GLY A 59 11.58 2.03 -18.20
N LEU A 60 11.16 1.50 -17.03
CA LEU A 60 10.42 0.25 -17.00
C LEU A 60 9.01 0.44 -17.60
N PRO A 61 8.46 -0.54 -18.32
CA PRO A 61 7.15 -0.40 -18.95
C PRO A 61 6.05 -0.08 -17.93
N GLU A 62 5.29 0.99 -18.19
CA GLU A 62 4.13 1.37 -17.38
C GLU A 62 3.13 0.20 -17.27
N GLY A 63 2.62 -0.03 -16.07
CA GLY A 63 1.71 -1.16 -15.79
C GLY A 63 2.34 -2.55 -15.91
N GLY A 64 3.65 -2.64 -16.15
CA GLY A 64 4.39 -3.89 -16.21
C GLY A 64 4.58 -4.53 -14.84
N TRP A 65 4.73 -5.86 -14.82
CA TRP A 65 5.04 -6.62 -13.60
C TRP A 65 6.29 -6.11 -12.86
N ALA A 66 7.26 -5.56 -13.59
CA ALA A 66 8.49 -5.00 -13.02
C ALA A 66 8.23 -3.79 -12.12
N VAL A 67 7.26 -2.92 -12.47
CA VAL A 67 6.86 -1.77 -11.65
C VAL A 67 6.21 -2.24 -10.36
N GLN A 68 5.33 -3.25 -10.44
CA GLN A 68 4.70 -3.84 -9.26
C GLN A 68 5.72 -4.51 -8.33
N VAL A 69 6.71 -5.22 -8.89
CA VAL A 69 7.81 -5.79 -8.12
C VAL A 69 8.63 -4.69 -7.43
N SER A 70 8.91 -3.59 -8.12
CA SER A 70 9.61 -2.44 -7.52
C SER A 70 8.84 -1.86 -6.33
N ALA A 71 7.53 -1.66 -6.48
CA ALA A 71 6.66 -1.18 -5.40
C ALA A 71 6.70 -2.11 -4.19
N VAL A 72 6.54 -3.43 -4.40
CA VAL A 72 6.59 -4.44 -3.34
C VAL A 72 7.95 -4.48 -2.66
N VAL A 73 9.05 -4.44 -3.42
CA VAL A 73 10.40 -4.42 -2.86
C VAL A 73 10.63 -3.17 -2.03
N ALA A 74 10.22 -2.00 -2.52
CA ALA A 74 10.31 -0.75 -1.77
C ALA A 74 9.49 -0.82 -0.47
N ALA A 75 8.25 -1.30 -0.53
CA ALA A 75 7.38 -1.46 0.64
C ALA A 75 7.99 -2.41 1.67
N LEU A 76 8.54 -3.55 1.25
CA LEU A 76 9.19 -4.52 2.14
C LEU A 76 10.49 -3.98 2.76
N LEU A 77 11.28 -3.21 2.00
CA LEU A 77 12.46 -2.52 2.54
C LEU A 77 12.06 -1.45 3.56
N GLY A 78 11.00 -0.69 3.29
CA GLY A 78 10.41 0.26 4.23
C GLY A 78 9.91 -0.42 5.50
N ALA A 79 9.18 -1.52 5.36
CA ALA A 79 8.69 -2.35 6.45
C ALA A 79 9.85 -2.92 7.31
N TRP A 80 10.92 -3.36 6.67
CA TRP A 80 12.13 -3.82 7.34
C TRP A 80 12.81 -2.70 8.13
N LEU A 81 12.96 -1.53 7.52
CA LEU A 81 13.55 -0.36 8.18
C LEU A 81 12.71 0.09 9.37
N LEU A 82 11.38 0.15 9.23
CA LEU A 82 10.47 0.49 10.32
C LEU A 82 10.50 -0.55 11.45
N THR A 83 10.61 -1.84 11.12
CA THR A 83 10.79 -2.89 12.14
C THR A 83 12.10 -2.68 12.91
N TRP A 84 13.16 -2.25 12.22
CA TRP A 84 14.45 -1.97 12.84
C TRP A 84 14.41 -0.72 13.73
N THR A 85 13.75 0.36 13.29
CA THR A 85 13.57 1.56 14.10
C THR A 85 12.70 1.28 15.33
N GLU A 86 11.67 0.45 15.22
CA GLU A 86 10.80 0.07 16.34
C GLU A 86 11.61 -0.66 17.43
N LYS A 87 12.58 -1.49 17.04
CA LYS A 87 13.47 -2.17 17.98
C LYS A 87 14.42 -1.22 18.69
N LYS A 88 14.94 -0.20 17.99
CA LYS A 88 15.94 0.72 18.54
C LYS A 88 15.33 1.88 19.33
N ALA A 89 14.25 2.46 18.85
CA ALA A 89 13.63 3.67 19.36
C ALA A 89 12.10 3.54 19.45
N PRO A 90 11.58 2.57 20.24
CA PRO A 90 10.14 2.31 20.30
C PRO A 90 9.32 3.52 20.77
N LYS A 91 9.89 4.37 21.64
CA LYS A 91 9.22 5.57 22.16
C LYS A 91 9.04 6.68 21.11
N GLN A 92 9.85 6.68 20.05
CA GLN A 92 9.82 7.70 19.00
C GLN A 92 9.38 7.11 17.65
N GLN A 93 8.88 5.88 17.64
CA GLN A 93 8.59 5.16 16.40
C GLN A 93 7.61 5.92 15.51
N GLU A 94 6.56 6.51 16.08
CA GLU A 94 5.59 7.28 15.32
C GLU A 94 6.20 8.54 14.68
N ALA A 95 7.09 9.23 15.39
CA ALA A 95 7.83 10.35 14.81
C ALA A 95 8.77 9.89 13.69
N LEU A 96 9.44 8.75 13.85
CA LEU A 96 10.29 8.16 12.82
C LEU A 96 9.49 7.74 11.58
N ILE A 97 8.28 7.19 11.76
CA ILE A 97 7.34 6.90 10.66
C ILE A 97 7.02 8.19 9.90
N GLY A 98 6.72 9.29 10.60
CA GLY A 98 6.47 10.60 9.98
C GLY A 98 7.66 11.13 9.20
N VAL A 99 8.88 10.99 9.73
CA VAL A 99 10.12 11.37 9.03
C VAL A 99 10.32 10.52 7.78
N MET A 100 10.10 9.20 7.86
CA MET A 100 10.18 8.32 6.70
C MET A 100 9.17 8.68 5.62
N PHE A 101 7.92 8.98 6.02
CA PHE A 101 6.87 9.43 5.10
C PHE A 101 7.28 10.69 4.34
N ILE A 102 7.70 11.76 5.05
CA ILE A 102 8.05 13.03 4.39
C ILE A 102 9.30 12.90 3.53
N LEU A 103 10.30 12.11 3.95
CA LEU A 103 11.49 11.83 3.14
C LEU A 103 11.14 11.09 1.85
N ALA A 104 10.26 10.09 1.93
CA ALA A 104 9.80 9.36 0.74
C ALA A 104 8.99 10.27 -0.21
N ALA A 105 8.14 11.13 0.33
CA ALA A 105 7.39 12.11 -0.46
C ALA A 105 8.33 13.12 -1.15
N CYS A 106 9.29 13.70 -0.43
CA CYS A 106 10.29 14.61 -0.99
C CYS A 106 11.14 13.92 -2.07
N ALA A 107 11.58 12.69 -1.83
CA ALA A 107 12.32 11.92 -2.83
C ALA A 107 11.48 11.68 -4.09
N GLY A 108 10.18 11.35 -3.94
CA GLY A 108 9.27 11.17 -5.07
C GLY A 108 9.11 12.44 -5.90
N ILE A 109 8.93 13.58 -5.24
CA ILE A 109 8.87 14.90 -5.90
C ILE A 109 10.17 15.21 -6.65
N LEU A 110 11.34 14.92 -6.04
CA LEU A 110 12.63 15.15 -6.68
C LEU A 110 12.80 14.28 -7.94
N LEU A 111 12.41 13.00 -7.89
CA LEU A 111 12.47 12.12 -9.06
C LEU A 111 11.53 12.60 -10.18
N LEU A 112 10.38 13.17 -9.83
CA LEU A 112 9.39 13.68 -10.79
C LEU A 112 9.68 15.11 -11.28
N SER A 113 10.63 15.82 -10.67
CA SER A 113 10.93 17.23 -10.97
C SER A 113 11.33 17.49 -12.42
N GLY A 114 11.84 16.47 -13.13
CA GLY A 114 12.19 16.54 -14.55
C GLY A 114 11.04 16.25 -15.53
N TYR A 115 9.86 15.85 -15.05
CA TYR A 115 8.75 15.40 -15.90
C TYR A 115 7.65 16.48 -16.02
N PRO A 116 7.29 16.91 -17.25
CA PRO A 116 6.25 17.92 -17.47
C PRO A 116 4.87 17.56 -16.87
N HIS A 117 4.58 16.27 -16.74
CA HIS A 117 3.34 15.71 -16.17
C HIS A 117 3.59 14.92 -14.87
N GLY A 118 4.76 15.05 -14.25
CA GLY A 118 5.11 14.27 -13.05
C GLY A 118 4.13 14.48 -11.89
N GLY A 119 3.56 15.68 -11.78
CA GLY A 119 2.53 15.99 -10.79
C GLY A 119 1.21 15.26 -10.99
N GLU A 120 0.79 14.97 -12.24
CA GLU A 120 -0.43 14.21 -12.52
C GLU A 120 -0.24 12.73 -12.22
N HIS A 121 0.91 12.16 -12.58
CA HIS A 121 1.25 10.77 -12.24
C HIS A 121 1.33 10.55 -10.71
N LEU A 122 1.90 11.52 -9.98
CA LEU A 122 1.90 11.50 -8.51
C LEU A 122 0.48 11.56 -7.94
N LYS A 123 -0.38 12.41 -8.52
CA LYS A 123 -1.77 12.54 -8.09
C LYS A 123 -2.56 11.25 -8.32
N ASP A 124 -2.41 10.61 -9.47
CA ASP A 124 -3.13 9.37 -9.78
C ASP A 124 -2.69 8.21 -8.87
N LEU A 125 -1.41 8.13 -8.53
CA LEU A 125 -0.89 7.16 -7.55
C LEU A 125 -1.40 7.44 -6.12
N LEU A 126 -1.46 8.70 -5.70
CA LEU A 126 -1.87 9.07 -4.34
C LEU A 126 -3.39 9.04 -4.12
N VAL A 127 -4.18 9.35 -5.15
CA VAL A 127 -5.64 9.39 -5.04
C VAL A 127 -6.22 7.98 -5.21
N GLY A 128 -5.62 7.16 -6.08
CA GLY A 128 -6.14 5.84 -6.44
C GLY A 128 -7.51 5.91 -7.11
N GLN A 129 -7.87 4.89 -7.91
CA GLN A 129 -9.17 4.84 -8.57
C GLN A 129 -9.82 3.47 -8.41
N ILE A 130 -10.66 3.32 -7.38
CA ILE A 130 -11.41 2.08 -7.13
C ILE A 130 -12.55 1.87 -8.14
N LEU A 131 -13.01 2.95 -8.78
CA LEU A 131 -14.19 2.93 -9.65
C LEU A 131 -13.95 2.17 -10.97
N TRP A 132 -12.70 2.14 -11.46
CA TRP A 132 -12.33 1.57 -12.76
C TRP A 132 -11.64 0.21 -12.64
N VAL A 133 -11.96 -0.57 -11.60
CA VAL A 133 -11.40 -1.91 -11.40
C VAL A 133 -11.87 -2.89 -12.49
N HIS A 134 -10.91 -3.53 -13.17
CA HIS A 134 -11.18 -4.59 -14.13
C HIS A 134 -11.44 -5.95 -13.46
N ALA A 135 -12.19 -6.84 -14.12
CA ALA A 135 -12.50 -8.16 -13.58
C ALA A 135 -11.24 -9.00 -13.28
N SER A 136 -10.19 -8.89 -14.10
CA SER A 136 -8.91 -9.55 -13.87
C SER A 136 -8.18 -9.02 -12.63
N GLN A 137 -8.18 -7.70 -12.44
CA GLN A 137 -7.62 -7.05 -11.25
C GLN A 137 -8.41 -7.45 -9.99
N LEU A 138 -9.74 -7.53 -10.09
CA LEU A 138 -10.60 -7.97 -9.00
C LEU A 138 -10.32 -9.42 -8.60
N MET A 139 -10.12 -10.32 -9.58
CA MET A 139 -9.73 -11.71 -9.30
C MET A 139 -8.37 -11.80 -8.61
N TRP A 140 -7.39 -11.02 -9.06
CA TRP A 140 -6.07 -10.98 -8.43
C TRP A 140 -6.16 -10.45 -6.99
N LEU A 141 -6.89 -9.34 -6.80
CA LEU A 141 -7.15 -8.77 -5.48
C LEU A 141 -7.83 -9.80 -4.57
N ALA A 142 -8.87 -10.48 -5.05
CA ALA A 142 -9.55 -11.53 -4.29
C ALA A 142 -8.60 -12.67 -3.90
N GLY A 143 -7.73 -13.09 -4.82
CA GLY A 143 -6.72 -14.12 -4.57
C GLY A 143 -5.71 -13.70 -3.50
N VAL A 144 -5.16 -12.48 -3.60
CA VAL A 144 -4.22 -11.92 -2.61
C VAL A 144 -4.91 -11.74 -1.26
N THR A 145 -6.11 -11.15 -1.23
CA THR A 145 -6.93 -11.00 -0.02
C THR A 145 -7.19 -12.34 0.66
N ALA A 146 -7.61 -13.36 -0.09
CA ALA A 146 -7.83 -14.70 0.46
C ALA A 146 -6.55 -15.29 1.07
N LEU A 147 -5.41 -15.13 0.39
CA LEU A 147 -4.12 -15.63 0.87
C LEU A 147 -3.67 -14.90 2.15
N LEU A 148 -3.83 -13.58 2.21
CA LEU A 148 -3.53 -12.78 3.39
C LEU A 148 -4.45 -13.13 4.57
N LEU A 149 -5.75 -13.30 4.34
CA LEU A 149 -6.71 -13.71 5.36
C LEU A 149 -6.42 -15.12 5.88
N LEU A 150 -6.05 -16.07 5.01
CA LEU A 150 -5.61 -17.41 5.41
C LEU A 150 -4.34 -17.33 6.26
N GLY A 151 -3.35 -16.51 5.87
CA GLY A 151 -2.13 -16.31 6.65
C GLY A 151 -2.39 -15.68 8.03
N LEU A 152 -3.32 -14.71 8.11
CA LEU A 152 -3.79 -14.14 9.36
C LEU A 152 -4.50 -15.18 10.22
N TRP A 153 -5.39 -15.98 9.65
CA TRP A 153 -6.17 -17.00 10.35
C TRP A 153 -5.31 -18.14 10.88
N GLN A 154 -4.32 -18.60 10.11
CA GLN A 154 -3.35 -19.62 10.52
C GLN A 154 -2.33 -19.09 11.56
N GLY A 155 -2.39 -17.81 11.92
CA GLY A 155 -1.52 -17.20 12.92
C GLY A 155 -0.08 -17.00 12.46
N TRP A 156 0.19 -16.98 11.16
CA TRP A 156 1.54 -16.79 10.62
C TRP A 156 2.11 -15.43 11.01
N VAL A 157 1.26 -14.41 11.03
CA VAL A 157 1.61 -13.05 11.51
C VAL A 157 2.09 -13.08 12.96
N LYS A 158 1.49 -13.91 13.81
CA LYS A 158 1.92 -14.08 15.22
C LYS A 158 3.23 -14.88 15.31
N ARG A 159 3.45 -15.86 14.42
CA ARG A 159 4.66 -16.71 14.41
C ARG A 159 5.90 -16.01 13.87
N LEU A 160 5.76 -15.10 12.90
CA LEU A 160 6.86 -14.35 12.28
C LEU A 160 7.29 -13.10 13.09
N GLY A 161 6.70 -12.91 14.28
CA GLY A 161 7.06 -11.83 15.20
C GLY A 161 6.78 -10.43 14.65
N ARG A 162 7.59 -9.43 15.03
CA ARG A 162 7.41 -8.04 14.61
C ARG A 162 7.54 -7.86 13.10
N PHE A 163 8.58 -8.42 12.48
CA PHE A 163 8.79 -8.28 11.03
C PHE A 163 7.64 -8.90 10.21
N GLY A 164 7.10 -10.04 10.63
CA GLY A 164 5.96 -10.67 9.96
C GLY A 164 4.74 -9.76 9.86
N PHE A 165 4.44 -9.01 10.93
CA PHE A 165 3.37 -8.02 10.90
C PHE A 165 3.66 -6.91 9.89
N TYR A 166 4.82 -6.26 9.98
CA TYR A 166 5.19 -5.16 9.07
C TYR A 166 5.21 -5.61 7.60
N ALA A 167 5.70 -6.82 7.30
CA ALA A 167 5.76 -7.34 5.95
C ALA A 167 4.37 -7.70 5.40
N VAL A 168 3.52 -8.37 6.20
CA VAL A 168 2.14 -8.68 5.78
C VAL A 168 1.32 -7.41 5.61
N PHE A 169 1.53 -6.43 6.48
CA PHE A 169 0.92 -5.11 6.36
C PHE A 169 1.36 -4.39 5.08
N ALA A 170 2.67 -4.41 4.77
CA ALA A 170 3.21 -3.81 3.55
C ALA A 170 2.83 -4.51 2.25
N LEU A 171 2.37 -5.76 2.31
CA LEU A 171 1.79 -6.46 1.16
C LEU A 171 0.29 -6.25 1.04
N ALA A 172 -0.37 -5.84 2.12
CA ALA A 172 -1.80 -5.57 2.15
C ALA A 172 -2.15 -4.16 1.67
N VAL A 173 -1.30 -3.20 2.06
CA VAL A 173 -1.33 -1.77 1.64
C VAL A 173 -0.65 -1.61 0.29
#